data_AF-A0A2S6WU11-F1
#
_entry.id   AF-A0A2S6WU11-F1
#
_cell.length_a   1.000
_cell.length_b   1.000
_cell.length_c   1.000
_cell.angle_alpha   90.00
_cell.angle_beta   90.00
_cell.angle_gamma   90.00
#
_symmetry.space_group_name_H-M   'P 1'
#
loop_
_entity.id
_entity.type
_entity.pdbx_description
1 polymer ?
#
loop_
_entity_poly.entity_id
_entity_poly.type
_entity_poly.pdbx_seq_one_letter_code
_entity_poly.pdbx_strand_id
1 'polypeptide(L)' 'MNGTAPRSGAERNYPLPHAGPDARFTESLVTSVAGVLVGYGYPRLDASADRAALESALAAFLYNPLERSK' A
#
# COMPACT_ATOMS: atom_id res chain seq x y z
N MET A 1 29.67 14.70 -36.28
CA MET A 1 28.49 14.95 -35.42
C MET A 1 27.61 13.69 -35.46
N ASN A 2 27.77 12.77 -34.50
CA ASN A 2 26.90 11.59 -34.41
C ASN A 2 25.77 11.91 -33.43
N GLY A 3 24.59 12.22 -33.97
CA GLY A 3 23.37 12.39 -33.20
C GLY A 3 22.85 11.04 -32.73
N THR A 4 23.14 10.68 -31.49
CA THR A 4 22.51 9.54 -30.83
C THR A 4 21.15 9.98 -30.33
N ALA A 5 20.09 9.71 -31.10
CA ALA A 5 18.73 9.91 -30.63
C ALA A 5 18.49 9.04 -29.38
N PRO A 6 17.92 9.57 -28.28
CA PRO A 6 17.57 8.75 -27.13
C PRO A 6 16.50 7.73 -27.56
N ARG A 7 16.78 6.44 -27.32
CA ARG A 7 15.78 5.38 -27.52
C ARG A 7 14.67 5.55 -26.48
N SER A 8 13.64 6.33 -26.81
CA SER A 8 12.34 6.29 -26.13
C SER A 8 11.75 4.90 -26.35
N GLY A 9 11.95 3.98 -25.41
CA GLY A 9 11.45 2.62 -25.53
C GLY A 9 12.17 1.56 -24.69
N ALA A 10 13.27 1.90 -24.02
CA ALA A 10 13.73 1.06 -22.91
C ALA A 10 12.77 1.30 -21.74
N GLU A 11 11.78 0.42 -21.57
CA GLU A 11 11.10 0.27 -20.29
C GLU A 11 12.18 0.31 -19.21
N ARG A 12 12.04 1.24 -18.26
CA ARG A 12 13.01 1.46 -17.19
C ARG A 12 12.90 0.32 -16.17
N ASN A 13 13.12 -0.91 -16.63
CA ASN A 13 13.10 -2.12 -15.83
C ASN A 13 14.47 -2.22 -15.15
N TYR A 14 14.54 -1.66 -13.95
CA TYR A 14 15.66 -1.87 -13.06
C TYR A 14 15.50 -3.24 -12.40
N PRO A 15 16.52 -4.13 -12.44
CA PRO A 15 16.49 -5.41 -11.74
C PRO A 15 16.59 -5.15 -10.23
N LEU A 16 15.46 -4.76 -9.65
CA LEU A 16 15.33 -4.62 -8.21
C LEU A 16 15.11 -6.02 -7.63
N PRO A 17 15.81 -6.37 -6.54
CA PRO A 17 15.52 -7.61 -5.82
C PRO A 17 14.05 -7.60 -5.43
N HIS A 18 13.41 -8.78 -5.47
CA HIS A 18 12.03 -8.93 -5.05
C HIS A 18 11.90 -8.33 -3.64
N ALA A 19 11.05 -7.30 -3.51
CA ALA A 19 10.76 -6.73 -2.21
C ALA A 19 10.18 -7.86 -1.35
N GLY A 20 10.85 -8.18 -0.24
CA GLY A 20 10.30 -9.10 0.76
C GLY A 20 9.00 -8.57 1.36
N PRO A 21 8.53 -9.13 2.48
CA PRO A 21 7.35 -8.62 3.17
C PRO A 21 7.45 -7.10 3.35
N ASP A 22 6.43 -6.35 2.89
CA ASP A 22 6.47 -4.90 2.96
C ASP A 22 6.41 -4.45 4.42
N ALA A 23 7.51 -3.89 4.92
CA ALA A 23 7.63 -3.43 6.29
C ALA A 23 6.59 -2.35 6.67
N ARG A 24 5.95 -1.71 5.68
CA ARG A 24 4.88 -0.72 5.88
C ARG A 24 3.54 -1.35 6.23
N PHE A 25 3.31 -2.60 5.86
CA PHE A 25 2.03 -3.29 6.05
C PHE A 25 2.22 -4.58 6.84
N THR A 26 2.06 -4.47 8.17
CA THR A 26 2.29 -5.57 9.12
C THR A 26 1.02 -5.97 9.84
N GLU A 27 0.95 -7.23 10.30
CA GLU A 27 -0.17 -7.70 11.12
C GLU A 27 -0.31 -6.91 12.44
N SER A 28 0.80 -6.48 13.02
CA SER A 28 0.78 -5.61 14.21
C SER A 28 0.09 -4.28 13.90
N LEU A 29 0.33 -3.68 12.74
CA LEU A 29 -0.33 -2.45 12.33
C LEU A 29 -1.85 -2.67 12.20
N VAL A 30 -2.26 -3.73 11.51
CA VAL A 30 -3.69 -4.07 11.34
C VAL A 30 -4.37 -4.25 12.70
N THR A 31 -3.72 -4.94 13.64
CA THR A 31 -4.24 -5.17 14.99
C THR A 31 -4.35 -3.88 15.79
N SER A 32 -3.33 -3.01 15.73
CA SER A 32 -3.37 -1.71 16.42
C SER A 32 -4.48 -0.81 15.86
N VAL A 33 -4.64 -0.73 14.54
CA VAL A 33 -5.70 0.07 13.90
C VAL A 33 -7.08 -0.48 14.27
N ALA A 34 -7.27 -1.81 14.28
CA ALA A 34 -8.52 -2.42 14.73
C ALA A 34 -8.87 -2.02 16.17
N GLY A 35 -7.90 -2.02 17.08
CA GLY A 35 -8.10 -1.56 18.46
C GLY A 35 -8.51 -0.08 18.55
N VAL A 36 -7.90 0.78 17.73
CA VAL A 36 -8.26 2.19 17.64
C VAL A 36 -9.70 2.36 17.16
N LEU A 37 -10.10 1.66 16.09
CA LEU A 37 -11.48 1.72 15.55
C LEU A 37 -12.52 1.33 16.61
N VAL A 38 -12.26 0.25 17.36
CA VAL A 38 -13.12 -0.16 18.47
C VAL A 38 -13.21 0.92 19.54
N GLY A 39 -12.09 1.60 19.86
CA GLY A 39 -12.07 2.74 20.79
C GLY A 39 -12.90 3.93 20.34
N TYR A 40 -13.10 4.10 19.03
CA TYR A 40 -13.99 5.11 18.44
C TYR A 40 -15.45 4.66 18.31
N GLY A 41 -15.80 3.45 18.77
CA GLY A 41 -17.16 2.92 18.74
C GLY A 41 -17.51 2.12 17.48
N TYR A 42 -16.55 1.79 16.63
CA TYR A 42 -16.76 0.82 15.55
C TYR A 42 -16.88 -0.60 16.11
N PRO A 43 -17.62 -1.50 15.42
CA PRO A 43 -17.73 -2.89 15.83
C PRO A 43 -16.37 -3.60 15.79
N ARG A 44 -16.22 -4.63 16.63
CA ARG A 44 -15.05 -5.52 16.57
C ARG A 44 -15.03 -6.28 15.25
N LEU A 45 -13.83 -6.48 14.73
CA LEU A 45 -13.59 -7.24 13.50
C LEU A 45 -13.58 -8.74 13.83
N ASP A 46 -14.71 -9.26 14.29
CA ASP A 46 -14.85 -10.66 14.70
C ASP A 46 -14.99 -11.60 13.48
N ALA A 47 -15.40 -11.08 12.32
CA ALA A 47 -15.45 -11.81 11.07
C ALA A 47 -14.18 -11.59 10.22
N SER A 48 -13.71 -12.66 9.57
CA SER A 48 -12.58 -12.60 8.64
C SER A 48 -12.81 -11.63 7.48
N ALA A 49 -14.07 -11.47 7.05
CA ALA A 49 -14.46 -10.52 6.02
C ALA A 49 -14.21 -9.06 6.44
N ASP A 50 -14.50 -8.70 7.69
CA ASP A 50 -14.30 -7.34 8.20
C ASP A 50 -12.81 -7.00 8.32
N ARG A 51 -12.00 -7.99 8.73
CA ARG A 51 -10.54 -7.86 8.74
C ARG A 51 -9.99 -7.65 7.33
N ALA A 52 -10.45 -8.42 6.34
CA ALA A 52 -10.02 -8.26 4.94
C ALA A 52 -10.41 -6.90 4.35
N ALA A 53 -11.58 -6.37 4.72
CA ALA A 53 -12.03 -5.04 4.33
C ALA A 53 -11.14 -3.94 4.94
N LEU A 54 -10.77 -4.06 6.22
CA LEU A 54 -9.84 -3.14 6.88
C LEU A 54 -8.45 -3.19 6.21
N GLU A 55 -7.93 -4.38 5.96
CA GLU A 55 -6.61 -4.56 5.32
C GLU A 55 -6.59 -3.92 3.93
N SER A 56 -7.66 -4.12 3.14
CA SER A 56 -7.80 -3.51 1.81
C SER A 56 -7.87 -1.99 1.88
N ALA A 57 -8.65 -1.43 2.82
CA ALA A 57 -8.75 0.02 3.01
C ALA A 57 -7.42 0.65 3.45
N LEU A 58 -6.69 -0.02 4.32
CA LEU A 58 -5.38 0.42 4.80
C LEU A 58 -4.33 0.36 3.69
N ALA A 59 -4.36 -0.68 2.86
CA ALA A 59 -3.49 -0.77 1.69
C ALA A 59 -3.79 0.36 0.70
N ALA A 60 -5.07 0.63 0.41
CA ALA A 60 -5.45 1.77 -0.42
C ALA A 60 -4.95 3.10 0.17
N PHE A 61 -5.06 3.31 1.49
CA PHE A 61 -4.55 4.53 2.13
C PHE A 61 -3.03 4.70 2.03
N LEU A 62 -2.27 3.61 2.20
CA LEU A 62 -0.80 3.66 2.23
C LEU A 62 -0.16 3.71 0.85
N TYR A 63 -0.77 3.05 -0.13
CA TYR A 63 -0.17 2.83 -1.44
C TYR A 63 -0.82 3.62 -2.56
N ASN A 64 -2.05 4.11 -2.36
CA ASN A 64 -2.67 4.98 -3.35
C ASN A 64 -2.22 6.42 -3.05
N PRO A 65 -1.39 7.04 -3.90
CA PRO A 65 -1.10 8.45 -3.74
C PRO A 65 -2.43 9.17 -3.87
N LEU A 66 -2.90 9.78 -2.79
CA LEU A 66 -3.92 10.81 -2.87
C LEU A 66 -3.45 11.75 -3.97
N GLU A 67 -4.14 11.75 -5.12
CA GLU A 67 -4.01 12.86 -6.06
C GLU A 67 -4.33 14.08 -5.23
N ARG A 68 -3.27 14.80 -4.84
CA ARG A 68 -3.38 16.01 -4.06
C ARG A 68 -3.95 17.02 -5.03
N SER A 69 -5.28 17.05 -5.17
CA SER A 69 -5.98 18.03 -5.98
C SER A 69 -5.49 19.40 -5.52
N LYS A 70 -4.83 20.07 -6.45
CA LYS A 70 -4.17 21.36 -6.28
C LYS A 70 -5.20 22.48 -6.29
#